data_AF-A0AAC8YFV3-F1
#
_entry.id   AF-A0AAC8YFV3-F1
#
_cell.length_a   1.000
_cell.length_b   1.000
_cell.length_c   1.000
_cell.angle_alpha   90.00
_cell.angle_beta   90.00
_cell.angle_gamma   90.00
#
_symmetry.space_group_name_H-M   'P 1'
#
loop_
_entity.id
_entity.type
_entity.pdbx_description
1 polymer ?
#
loop_
_entity_poly.entity_id
_entity_poly.type
_entity_poly.pdbx_seq_one_letter_code
_entity_poly.pdbx_strand_id
1 'polypeptide(L)'
;MWDIDAELIESWVGSLDEASRAQVIAALRILREAGPQLGRPLVDTVKASRYKNIKELRPGSSGRSELRILFAFDPVRRAILLVAGDKAGDWERWYRKNIPRADDLYEQHLADLKRK
;
A
#
# COMPACT_ATOMS: atom_id res chain seq x y z
N MET A 1 -9.69 14.03 -6.58
CA MET A 1 -9.80 12.81 -5.75
C MET A 1 -9.25 11.67 -6.58
N TRP A 2 -8.42 10.82 -5.98
CA TRP A 2 -7.85 9.62 -6.60
C TRP A 2 -8.74 8.42 -6.30
N ASP A 3 -8.82 7.44 -7.18
CA ASP A 3 -9.49 6.18 -6.87
C ASP A 3 -8.57 5.28 -6.02
N ILE A 4 -9.14 4.50 -5.11
CA ILE A 4 -8.40 3.50 -4.33
C ILE A 4 -8.80 2.12 -4.82
N ASP A 5 -7.83 1.36 -5.30
CA ASP A 5 -8.00 -0.02 -5.69
C ASP A 5 -7.33 -0.92 -4.65
N ALA A 6 -8.18 -1.61 -3.88
CA ALA A 6 -7.77 -2.42 -2.74
C ALA A 6 -7.99 -3.92 -2.96
N GLU A 7 -8.33 -4.35 -4.17
CA GLU A 7 -8.75 -5.73 -4.47
C GLU A 7 -7.71 -6.75 -3.99
N LEU A 8 -6.43 -6.49 -4.24
CA LEU A 8 -5.32 -7.39 -3.88
C LEU A 8 -5.10 -7.54 -2.36
N ILE A 9 -5.62 -6.62 -1.55
CA ILE A 9 -5.43 -6.61 -0.09
C ILE A 9 -6.74 -6.72 0.69
N GLU A 10 -7.89 -6.85 0.01
CA GLU A 10 -9.21 -6.82 0.64
C GLU A 10 -9.35 -7.89 1.73
N SER A 11 -8.95 -9.12 1.41
CA SER A 11 -8.96 -10.24 2.37
C SER A 11 -8.11 -9.96 3.60
N TRP A 12 -6.96 -9.31 3.43
CA TRP A 12 -6.09 -8.92 4.55
C TRP A 12 -6.73 -7.84 5.40
N VAL A 13 -7.34 -6.81 4.79
CA VAL A 13 -8.05 -5.75 5.53
C VAL A 13 -9.22 -6.35 6.32
N GLY A 14 -9.95 -7.30 5.73
CA GLY A 14 -11.03 -8.05 6.37
C GLY A 14 -10.60 -8.97 7.51
N SER A 15 -9.30 -9.28 7.63
CA SER A 15 -8.74 -10.09 8.72
C SER A 15 -8.31 -9.27 9.94
N LEU A 16 -8.19 -7.95 9.81
CA LEU A 16 -7.77 -7.06 10.89
C LEU A 16 -8.84 -6.94 11.99
N ASP A 17 -8.40 -6.66 13.22
CA ASP A 17 -9.28 -6.20 14.29
C ASP A 17 -9.91 -4.84 13.94
N GLU A 18 -11.03 -4.53 14.58
CA GLU A 18 -11.83 -3.33 14.27
C GLU A 18 -11.03 -2.03 14.42
N ALA A 19 -10.19 -1.93 15.45
CA ALA A 19 -9.42 -0.72 15.70
C ALA A 19 -8.34 -0.51 14.62
N SER A 20 -7.59 -1.56 14.27
CA SER A 20 -6.62 -1.54 13.17
C SER A 20 -7.28 -1.27 11.82
N ARG A 21 -8.42 -1.90 11.54
CA ARG A 21 -9.17 -1.68 10.30
C ARG A 21 -9.64 -0.24 10.16
N ALA A 22 -10.14 0.36 11.24
CA ALA A 22 -10.54 1.77 11.26
C ALA A 22 -9.38 2.70 10.91
N GLN A 23 -8.17 2.43 11.43
CA GLN A 23 -6.96 3.20 11.11
C GLN A 23 -6.55 3.06 9.64
N VAL A 24 -6.62 1.85 9.08
CA VAL A 24 -6.39 1.61 7.64
C VAL A 24 -7.39 2.41 6.80
N ILE A 25 -8.68 2.33 7.10
CA ILE A 25 -9.74 3.05 6.36
C ILE A 25 -9.51 4.57 6.43
N ALA A 26 -9.15 5.10 7.60
CA ALA A 26 -8.82 6.52 7.75
C ALA A 26 -7.63 6.93 6.88
N ALA A 27 -6.56 6.14 6.86
CA ALA A 27 -5.40 6.38 6.02
C ALA A 27 -5.73 6.34 4.53
N LEU A 28 -6.58 5.41 4.09
CA LEU A 28 -7.02 5.32 2.69
C LEU A 28 -7.86 6.52 2.27
N ARG A 29 -8.71 7.05 3.15
CA ARG A 29 -9.47 8.29 2.88
C ARG A 29 -8.55 9.48 2.66
N ILE A 30 -7.53 9.65 3.51
CA ILE A 30 -6.53 10.70 3.35
C ILE A 30 -5.74 10.52 2.05
N LEU A 31 -5.33 9.29 1.72
CA LEU A 31 -4.62 8.97 0.49
C LEU A 31 -5.45 9.32 -0.75
N ARG A 32 -6.75 8.99 -0.74
CA ARG A 32 -7.72 9.29 -1.79
C ARG A 32 -7.84 10.80 -2.07
N GLU A 33 -7.79 11.60 -1.00
CA GLU A 33 -7.97 13.05 -1.07
C GLU A 33 -6.68 13.76 -1.47
N ALA A 34 -5.57 13.43 -0.82
CA ALA A 34 -4.27 14.09 -1.02
C ALA A 34 -3.51 13.59 -2.26
N GLY A 35 -3.66 12.30 -2.61
CA GLY A 35 -2.97 11.71 -3.76
C GLY A 35 -1.43 11.73 -3.65
N PRO A 36 -0.70 11.91 -4.75
CA PRO A 36 0.77 11.86 -4.80
C PRO A 36 1.50 12.89 -3.93
N GLN A 37 0.82 13.96 -3.52
CA GLN A 37 1.36 15.00 -2.63
C GLN A 37 1.47 14.51 -1.18
N LEU A 38 0.81 13.40 -0.82
CA LEU A 38 0.85 12.85 0.52
C LEU A 38 2.26 12.30 0.84
N GLY A 39 2.85 12.84 1.90
CA GLY A 39 4.19 12.48 2.37
C GLY A 39 4.20 11.94 3.80
N ARG A 40 5.33 12.10 4.48
CA ARG A 40 5.48 11.72 5.90
C ARG A 40 4.55 12.55 6.79
N PRO A 41 4.01 11.99 7.89
CA PRO A 41 4.32 10.68 8.45
C PRO A 41 3.46 9.51 7.93
N LEU A 42 2.53 9.74 7.00
CA LEU A 42 1.61 8.70 6.54
C LEU A 42 2.15 7.88 5.35
N VAL A 43 2.98 8.49 4.50
CA VAL A 43 3.56 7.84 3.31
C VAL A 43 5.10 7.92 3.32
N ASP A 44 5.78 6.88 2.80
CA ASP A 44 7.20 6.90 2.41
C ASP A 44 7.42 6.45 0.97
N THR A 45 8.64 6.68 0.49
CA THR A 45 9.16 6.09 -0.73
C THR A 45 9.89 4.78 -0.45
N VAL A 46 9.64 3.76 -1.26
CA VAL A 46 10.29 2.45 -1.16
C VAL A 46 11.50 2.41 -2.09
N LYS A 47 12.69 2.65 -1.55
CA LYS A 47 13.91 2.84 -2.35
C LYS A 47 14.42 1.56 -3.04
N ALA A 48 14.11 0.38 -2.50
CA ALA A 48 14.60 -0.89 -3.00
C ALA A 48 13.73 -1.50 -4.12
N SER A 49 12.65 -0.83 -4.52
CA SER A 49 11.76 -1.28 -5.59
C SER A 49 12.37 -1.04 -6.97
N ARG A 50 12.05 -1.93 -7.94
CA ARG A 50 12.32 -1.74 -9.38
C ARG A 50 11.60 -0.49 -9.94
N TYR A 51 10.52 -0.07 -9.31
CA TYR A 51 9.67 1.04 -9.72
C TYR A 51 9.79 2.22 -8.75
N LYS A 52 10.27 3.37 -9.24
CA LYS A 52 10.48 4.58 -8.43
C LYS A 52 9.21 5.16 -7.79
N ASN A 53 8.04 4.78 -8.30
CA ASN A 53 6.74 5.27 -7.81
C ASN A 53 6.08 4.33 -6.79
N ILE A 54 6.70 3.20 -6.44
CA ILE A 54 6.23 2.36 -5.33
C ILE A 54 6.48 3.09 -4.00
N LYS A 55 5.42 3.14 -3.21
CA LYS A 55 5.32 3.86 -1.94
C LYS A 55 4.81 2.92 -0.86
N GLU A 56 5.00 3.35 0.38
CA GLU A 56 4.49 2.65 1.55
C GLU A 56 3.52 3.57 2.29
N LEU A 57 2.31 3.09 2.55
CA LEU A 57 1.35 3.69 3.46
C LEU A 57 1.57 3.11 4.87
N ARG A 58 1.55 3.98 5.87
CA ARG A 58 1.83 3.67 7.28
C ARG A 58 0.63 4.05 8.17
N PRO A 59 -0.51 3.34 8.07
CA PRO A 59 -1.61 3.56 8.99
C PRO A 59 -1.16 3.25 10.43
N GLY A 60 -1.88 3.83 11.39
CA GLY A 60 -1.81 3.38 12.77
C GLY A 60 -2.35 1.96 12.93
N SER A 61 -2.17 1.41 14.12
CA SER A 61 -2.60 0.05 14.47
C SER A 61 -2.84 -0.06 15.96
N SER A 62 -3.60 -1.07 16.37
CA SER A 62 -3.77 -1.41 17.78
C SER A 62 -2.60 -2.29 18.27
N GLY A 63 -2.35 -2.27 19.58
CA GLY A 63 -1.36 -3.14 20.22
C GLY A 63 0.08 -2.91 19.74
N ARG A 64 0.76 -3.99 19.34
CA ARG A 64 2.17 -3.98 18.91
C ARG A 64 2.34 -4.13 17.39
N SER A 65 1.26 -4.18 16.64
CA SER A 65 1.31 -4.34 15.19
C SER A 65 1.90 -3.11 14.51
N GLU A 66 2.58 -3.32 13.38
CA GLU A 66 3.06 -2.26 12.50
C GLU A 66 2.54 -2.51 11.09
N LEU A 67 1.34 -2.00 10.81
CA LEU A 67 0.68 -2.23 9.52
C LEU A 67 1.33 -1.40 8.42
N ARG A 68 1.66 -2.05 7.29
CA ARG A 68 2.23 -1.41 6.11
C ARG A 68 1.53 -1.87 4.85
N ILE A 69 1.34 -0.95 3.92
CA ILE A 69 0.73 -1.23 2.62
C ILE A 69 1.63 -0.65 1.53
N LEU A 70 2.17 -1.53 0.67
CA LEU A 70 2.89 -1.14 -0.54
C LEU A 70 1.89 -0.81 -1.63
N PHE A 71 2.04 0.35 -2.26
CA PHE A 71 1.12 0.84 -3.27
C PHE A 71 1.83 1.70 -4.32
N ALA A 72 1.15 1.95 -5.44
CA ALA A 72 1.58 2.92 -6.43
C ALA A 72 0.42 3.75 -6.94
N PHE A 73 0.72 4.97 -7.37
CA PHE A 73 -0.20 5.77 -8.19
C PHE A 73 0.03 5.41 -9.66
N ASP A 74 -1.04 5.06 -10.37
CA ASP A 74 -1.01 4.68 -11.77
C ASP A 74 -1.33 5.86 -12.72
N PRO A 75 -1.14 5.69 -14.03
CA PRO A 75 -1.41 6.75 -15.01
C PRO A 75 -2.88 7.15 -15.15
N VAL A 76 -3.82 6.33 -14.66
CA VAL A 76 -5.28 6.57 -14.79
C VAL A 76 -5.90 7.10 -13.49
N ARG A 77 -5.08 7.73 -12.64
CA ARG A 77 -5.48 8.40 -11.39
C ARG A 77 -6.04 7.46 -10.32
N ARG A 78 -5.49 6.25 -10.22
CA ARG A 78 -5.78 5.29 -9.16
C ARG A 78 -4.55 5.02 -8.30
N ALA A 79 -4.75 4.89 -6.99
CA ALA A 79 -3.80 4.30 -6.06
C ALA A 79 -4.12 2.81 -5.95
N ILE A 80 -3.28 1.96 -6.54
CA ILE A 80 -3.39 0.51 -6.45
C ILE A 80 -2.61 0.01 -5.23
N LEU A 81 -3.30 -0.68 -4.32
CA LEU A 81 -2.74 -1.26 -3.12
C LEU A 81 -2.30 -2.70 -3.43
N LEU A 82 -0.99 -2.96 -3.42
CA LEU A 82 -0.40 -4.15 -4.02
C LEU A 82 -0.18 -5.25 -2.98
N VAL A 83 0.38 -4.89 -1.84
CA VAL A 83 0.73 -5.82 -0.77
C VAL A 83 0.52 -5.15 0.57
N ALA A 84 -0.09 -5.87 1.52
CA ALA A 84 -0.27 -5.39 2.88
C ALA A 84 0.17 -6.44 3.90
N GLY A 85 0.55 -6.00 5.10
CA GLY A 85 0.94 -6.90 6.16
C GLY A 85 1.30 -6.20 7.46
N ASP A 86 1.42 -7.01 8.51
CA ASP A 86 2.01 -6.60 9.78
C ASP A 86 3.53 -6.83 9.71
N LYS A 87 4.29 -5.77 10.00
CA LYS A 87 5.75 -5.74 9.96
C LYS A 87 6.38 -5.88 11.35
N ALA A 88 5.57 -5.94 12.42
CA ALA A 88 6.06 -5.99 13.79
C ALA A 88 7.05 -7.14 13.99
N GLY A 89 8.25 -6.82 14.47
CA GLY A 89 9.28 -7.80 14.84
C GLY A 89 10.08 -8.44 13.70
N ASP A 90 9.78 -8.19 12.42
CA ASP A 90 10.51 -8.81 11.28
C ASP A 90 10.67 -7.88 10.06
N TRP A 91 11.15 -6.66 10.34
CA TRP A 91 11.23 -5.57 9.38
C TRP A 91 12.03 -5.86 8.10
N GLU A 92 13.22 -6.44 8.20
CA GLU A 92 14.08 -6.71 7.04
C GLU A 92 13.52 -7.81 6.14
N ARG A 93 12.99 -8.88 6.74
CA ARG A 93 12.45 -10.01 5.98
C ARG A 93 11.16 -9.61 5.30
N TRP A 94 10.32 -8.81 5.96
CA TRP A 94 9.09 -8.31 5.38
C TRP A 94 9.35 -7.53 4.09
N TYR A 95 10.31 -6.59 4.09
CA TYR A 95 10.65 -5.85 2.87
C TYR A 95 11.26 -6.73 1.78
N ARG A 96 12.24 -7.58 2.14
CA ARG A 96 12.88 -8.49 1.18
C ARG A 96 11.88 -9.40 0.47
N LYS A 97 10.81 -9.81 1.18
CA LYS A 97 9.74 -10.64 0.63
C LYS A 97 8.72 -9.84 -0.18
N ASN A 98 8.26 -8.70 0.34
CA ASN A 98 7.08 -8.02 -0.18
C ASN A 98 7.38 -6.98 -1.26
N ILE A 99 8.59 -6.40 -1.29
CA ILE A 99 8.96 -5.44 -2.34
C ILE A 99 8.97 -6.10 -3.73
N PRO A 100 9.66 -7.25 -3.95
CA PRO A 100 9.62 -7.91 -5.27
C PRO A 100 8.20 -8.30 -5.67
N ARG A 101 7.40 -8.80 -4.72
CA ARG A 101 6.00 -9.14 -4.98
C ARG A 101 5.17 -7.91 -5.40
N ALA A 102 5.35 -6.78 -4.75
CA ALA A 102 4.68 -5.54 -5.13
C ALA A 102 5.10 -5.07 -6.53
N ASP A 103 6.39 -5.21 -6.86
CA ASP A 103 6.89 -4.87 -8.19
C ASP A 103 6.25 -5.75 -9.27
N ASP A 104 6.15 -7.07 -9.05
CA ASP A 104 5.56 -8.01 -10.01
C ASP A 104 4.06 -7.72 -10.23
N LEU A 105 3.33 -7.44 -9.14
CA LEU A 105 1.91 -7.06 -9.22
C LEU A 105 1.71 -5.74 -9.97
N TYR A 106 2.60 -4.76 -9.74
CA TYR A 106 2.53 -3.48 -10.43
C TYR A 106 2.89 -3.60 -11.91
N GLU A 107 3.88 -4.43 -12.25
CA GLU A 107 4.25 -4.77 -13.61
C GLU A 107 3.05 -5.36 -14.38
N GLN A 108 2.35 -6.31 -13.75
CA GLN A 108 1.14 -6.91 -14.31
C GLN A 108 0.02 -5.87 -14.50
N HIS A 109 -0.24 -5.02 -13.50
CA HIS A 109 -1.24 -3.95 -13.60
C HIS A 109 -0.97 -3.01 -14.77
N LEU A 110 0.29 -2.59 -14.96
CA LEU A 110 0.67 -1.74 -16.09
C LEU A 110 0.48 -2.44 -17.44
N ALA A 111 0.72 -3.75 -17.53
CA ALA A 111 0.45 -4.53 -18.73
C ALA A 111 -1.06 -4.63 -19.02
N ASP A 112 -1.89 -4.79 -18.00
CA ASP A 112 -3.35 -4.80 -18.11
C ASP A 112 -3.90 -3.47 -18.62
N LEU A 113 -3.39 -2.36 -18.08
CA LEU A 113 -3.78 -1.01 -18.52
C LEU A 113 -3.44 -0.74 -19.99
N LYS A 114 -2.36 -1.29 -20.53
CA LYS A 114 -1.97 -1.10 -21.94
C LYS A 114 -2.81 -1.92 -22.93
N ARG A 115 -3.48 -2.97 -22.44
CA ARG A 115 -4.32 -3.86 -23.26
C ARG A 115 -5.77 -3.37 -23.38
N LYS A 116 -6.16 -2.40 -22.55
CA LYS A 116 -7.45 -1.73 -22.56
C LYS A 116 -7.37 -0.45 -23.38
#